data_AF-A0A538L301-F1
#
_entry.id   AF-A0A538L301-F1
#
_cell.length_a   1.000
_cell.length_b   1.000
_cell.length_c   1.000
_cell.angle_alpha   90.00
_cell.angle_beta   90.00
_cell.angle_gamma   90.00
#
_symmetry.space_group_name_H-M   'P 1'
#
loop_
_entity.id
_entity.type
_entity.pdbx_description
1 polymer ?
#
loop_
_entity_poly.entity_id
_entity_poly.type
_entity_poly.pdbx_seq_one_letter_code
_entity_poly.pdbx_strand_id
1 'polypeptide(L)'
;MQPTPDGNWFMTNYADGPDAGIFSWEIDEAGLGLWTLWRHYQRAPASRRAYLERVYPAIRRTAGFLIAFRDPSTSLQPPTACEDDFQPRSGQPTMHGVGPALLAMRSAAAAAHALGHGDDERRFADRAAELARAIDGHYQVDGGAWASDYSDGGWILWPERIKSSYGNARMRAEARVVWHELAPSFQAPAGPRKAGCYEAKGLLGLGHLDRQVNPSGLANVRRGLRWIADVEAAWQPTGILGECWFVSNGRMISVPSQPHIWEQSLFYLASLEAWGASPYRAGRGSFSEFPSNSDGKSEKLRDLSQRRRASRAVPFGGL
;
A
#
# COMPACT_ATOMS: atom_id res chain seq x y z
N MET A 1 28.73 -2.25 -4.43
CA MET A 1 27.42 -1.68 -4.07
C MET A 1 27.65 -0.27 -3.53
N GLN A 2 26.87 0.74 -3.95
CA GLN A 2 27.01 2.08 -3.37
C GLN A 2 26.59 2.05 -1.91
N PRO A 3 27.31 2.67 -0.97
CA PRO A 3 26.87 2.70 0.42
C PRO A 3 25.53 3.45 0.55
N THR A 4 24.70 3.05 1.51
CA THR A 4 23.48 3.78 1.87
C THR A 4 23.83 5.21 2.28
N PRO A 5 23.28 6.24 1.62
CA PRO A 5 23.52 7.62 1.96
C PRO A 5 23.04 7.94 3.38
N ASP A 6 23.71 8.87 4.06
CA ASP A 6 23.20 9.39 5.34
C ASP A 6 21.82 10.01 5.14
N GLY A 7 20.89 9.68 6.05
CA GLY A 7 19.48 10.04 5.93
C GLY A 7 18.63 9.07 5.09
N ASN A 8 19.21 8.00 4.54
CA ASN A 8 18.46 6.93 3.89
C ASN A 8 18.43 5.64 4.74
N TRP A 9 17.64 4.66 4.31
CA TRP A 9 17.51 3.34 4.89
C TRP A 9 18.05 2.28 3.93
N PHE A 10 18.38 1.11 4.47
CA PHE A 10 18.62 -0.06 3.64
C PHE A 10 17.33 -0.41 2.90
N MET A 11 17.45 -0.74 1.62
CA MET A 11 16.33 -1.23 0.79
C MET A 11 15.64 -2.43 1.46
N THR A 12 16.45 -3.33 2.03
CA THR A 12 15.92 -4.39 2.87
C THR A 12 16.96 -4.76 3.91
N ASN A 13 16.48 -5.18 5.06
CA ASN A 13 17.33 -5.59 6.16
C ASN A 13 16.74 -6.83 6.83
N TYR A 14 17.62 -7.65 7.40
CA TYR A 14 17.17 -8.71 8.30
C TYR A 14 16.45 -8.10 9.51
N ALA A 15 15.59 -8.87 10.18
CA ALA A 15 14.78 -8.38 11.29
C ALA A 15 15.62 -7.85 12.48
N ASP A 16 16.89 -8.21 12.56
CA ASP A 16 17.88 -7.73 13.52
C ASP A 16 18.67 -6.49 13.04
N GLY A 17 18.41 -5.99 11.83
CA GLY A 17 18.89 -4.70 11.32
C GLY A 17 20.01 -4.70 10.24
N PRO A 18 20.82 -5.75 10.03
CA PRO A 18 21.82 -5.75 8.96
C PRO A 18 21.20 -5.66 7.56
N ASP A 19 21.90 -4.94 6.66
CA ASP A 19 21.57 -4.83 5.23
C ASP A 19 21.47 -6.23 4.58
N ALA A 20 20.43 -6.43 3.78
CA ALA A 20 20.15 -7.66 3.04
C ALA A 20 19.82 -7.40 1.55
N GLY A 21 19.96 -6.16 1.08
CA GLY A 21 19.49 -5.74 -0.24
C GLY A 21 20.43 -6.06 -1.40
N ILE A 22 19.84 -6.18 -2.59
CA ILE A 22 20.58 -6.21 -3.86
C ILE A 22 20.93 -4.80 -4.35
N PHE A 23 20.14 -3.79 -3.94
CA PHE A 23 20.53 -2.39 -3.87
C PHE A 23 20.67 -2.00 -2.40
N SER A 24 21.54 -1.04 -2.11
CA SER A 24 21.73 -0.62 -0.71
C SER A 24 20.66 0.35 -0.21
N TRP A 25 19.86 0.94 -1.09
CA TRP A 25 18.84 1.93 -0.73
C TRP A 25 17.93 2.26 -1.90
N GLU A 26 16.73 2.75 -1.59
CA GLU A 26 15.76 3.26 -2.56
C GLU A 26 15.21 4.63 -2.13
N ILE A 27 14.84 5.44 -3.10
CA ILE A 27 14.41 6.83 -2.84
C ILE A 27 12.96 6.90 -2.33
N ASP A 28 12.11 6.00 -2.81
CA ASP A 28 10.71 5.87 -2.41
C ASP A 28 10.61 5.34 -0.99
N GLU A 29 11.43 4.37 -0.60
CA GLU A 29 11.58 3.93 0.80
C GLU A 29 12.00 5.08 1.72
N ALA A 30 12.91 5.94 1.25
CA ALA A 30 13.26 7.14 2.00
C ALA A 30 12.04 8.06 2.23
N GLY A 31 11.23 8.20 1.18
CA GLY A 31 10.00 8.95 1.19
C GLY A 31 8.97 8.39 2.18
N LEU A 32 8.65 7.10 2.03
CA LEU A 32 7.66 6.36 2.81
C LEU A 32 8.08 6.19 4.27
N GLY A 33 9.37 5.99 4.54
CA GLY A 33 9.94 5.91 5.88
C GLY A 33 9.72 7.20 6.67
N LEU A 34 10.09 8.35 6.09
CA LEU A 34 9.85 9.65 6.71
C LEU A 34 8.36 9.90 6.92
N TRP A 35 7.54 9.66 5.89
CA TRP A 35 6.08 9.81 5.99
C TRP A 35 5.50 8.96 7.13
N THR A 36 5.97 7.72 7.31
CA THR A 36 5.53 6.81 8.36
C THR A 36 5.82 7.37 9.75
N LEU A 37 7.01 7.95 9.99
CA LEU A 37 7.34 8.60 11.26
C LEU A 37 6.36 9.75 11.59
N TRP A 38 6.07 10.59 10.59
CA TRP A 38 5.11 11.68 10.74
C TRP A 38 3.67 11.18 10.96
N ARG A 39 3.25 10.13 10.24
CA ARG A 39 1.92 9.54 10.40
C ARG A 39 1.74 8.87 11.76
N HIS A 40 2.78 8.23 12.29
CA HIS A 40 2.73 7.66 13.62
C HIS A 40 2.52 8.74 14.69
N TYR A 41 3.23 9.87 14.59
CA TYR A 41 3.02 11.03 15.47
C TYR A 41 1.55 11.49 15.52
N GLN A 42 0.88 11.58 14.36
CA GLN A 42 -0.52 11.99 14.29
C GLN A 42 -1.50 11.02 14.99
N ARG A 43 -1.09 9.75 15.16
CA ARG A 43 -1.92 8.68 15.74
C ARG A 43 -1.56 8.33 17.19
N ALA A 44 -0.36 8.67 17.66
CA ALA A 44 0.09 8.38 19.02
C ALA A 44 -0.78 9.13 20.07
N PRO A 45 -1.45 8.46 21.02
CA PRO A 45 -2.36 9.14 21.96
C PRO A 45 -1.65 9.78 23.16
N ALA A 46 -0.53 9.20 23.64
CA ALA A 46 0.27 9.73 24.74
C ALA A 46 1.67 10.15 24.24
N SER A 47 2.21 11.24 24.77
CA SER A 47 3.60 11.68 24.54
C SER A 47 3.94 12.05 23.08
N ARG A 48 2.98 12.54 22.29
CA ARG A 48 3.15 12.93 20.88
C ARG A 48 4.42 13.76 20.64
N ARG A 49 4.63 14.80 21.45
CA ARG A 49 5.79 15.68 21.32
C ARG A 49 7.11 14.94 21.60
N ALA A 50 7.21 14.19 22.69
CA ALA A 50 8.41 13.42 23.02
C ALA A 50 8.73 12.32 21.99
N TYR A 51 7.71 11.70 21.38
CA TYR A 51 7.90 10.83 20.21
C TYR A 51 8.54 11.61 19.07
N LEU A 52 7.94 12.74 18.68
CA LEU A 52 8.40 13.52 17.54
C LEU A 52 9.81 14.07 17.75
N GLU A 53 10.11 14.63 18.93
CA GLU A 53 11.45 15.10 19.29
C GLU A 53 12.51 13.99 19.18
N ARG A 54 12.18 12.75 19.56
CA ARG A 54 13.09 11.61 19.44
C ARG A 54 13.34 11.20 17.98
N VAL A 55 12.32 11.21 17.13
CA VAL A 55 12.46 10.76 15.72
C VAL A 55 12.81 11.89 14.75
N TYR A 56 12.68 13.16 15.17
CA TYR A 56 12.95 14.32 14.33
C TYR A 56 14.37 14.36 13.76
N PRO A 57 15.44 13.96 14.48
CA PRO A 57 16.76 13.85 13.87
C PRO A 57 16.81 12.96 12.63
N ALA A 58 16.03 11.86 12.58
CA ALA A 58 15.92 11.03 11.39
C ALA A 58 15.15 11.75 10.28
N ILE A 59 13.99 12.33 10.58
CA ILE A 59 13.20 13.15 9.63
C ILE A 59 14.07 14.24 8.99
N ARG A 60 14.82 14.98 9.81
CA ARG A 60 15.69 16.07 9.36
C ARG A 60 16.83 15.58 8.47
N ARG A 61 17.46 14.44 8.80
CA ARG A 61 18.53 13.85 7.98
C ARG A 61 17.99 13.39 6.62
N THR A 62 16.87 12.66 6.60
CA THR A 62 16.23 12.23 5.36
C THR A 62 15.81 13.41 4.48
N ALA A 63 15.14 14.41 5.05
CA ALA A 63 14.77 15.60 4.30
C ALA A 63 16.00 16.38 3.80
N GLY A 64 17.08 16.41 4.59
CA GLY A 64 18.38 16.95 4.17
C GLY A 64 18.97 16.21 2.97
N PHE A 65 18.93 14.88 2.98
CA PHE A 65 19.31 14.03 1.85
C PHE A 65 18.45 14.32 0.62
N LEU A 66 17.12 14.32 0.72
CA LEU A 66 16.21 14.58 -0.40
C LEU A 66 16.38 15.99 -1.02
N ILE A 67 16.85 16.97 -0.24
CA ILE A 67 17.21 18.30 -0.74
C ILE A 67 18.55 18.27 -1.48
N ALA A 68 19.55 17.59 -0.93
CA ALA A 68 20.88 17.52 -1.51
C ALA A 68 20.91 16.62 -2.76
N PHE A 69 20.13 15.55 -2.77
CA PHE A 69 20.00 14.58 -3.85
C PHE A 69 18.97 15.05 -4.89
N ARG A 70 19.19 16.26 -5.38
CA ARG A 70 18.39 16.93 -6.41
C ARG A 70 19.20 17.04 -7.69
N ASP A 71 18.58 16.75 -8.82
CA ASP A 71 19.07 17.18 -10.13
C ASP A 71 18.77 18.67 -10.33
N PRO A 72 19.79 19.55 -10.46
CA PRO A 72 19.58 20.97 -10.63
C PRO A 72 18.93 21.36 -11.96
N SER A 73 18.91 20.47 -12.96
CA SER A 73 18.35 20.77 -14.29
C SER A 73 16.84 20.53 -14.38
N THR A 74 16.32 19.53 -13.64
CA THR A 74 14.91 19.13 -13.64
C THR A 74 14.20 19.49 -12.33
N SER A 75 14.97 19.82 -11.29
CA SER A 75 14.49 19.92 -9.90
C SER A 75 13.86 18.62 -9.36
N LEU A 76 13.99 17.50 -10.06
CA LEU A 76 13.64 16.16 -9.59
C LEU A 76 14.84 15.54 -8.86
N GLN A 77 14.74 14.26 -8.51
CA GLN A 77 15.88 13.45 -8.13
C GLN A 77 16.69 13.09 -9.38
N PRO A 78 18.02 12.89 -9.25
CA PRO A 78 18.82 12.37 -10.35
C PRO A 78 18.28 11.03 -10.86
N PRO A 79 18.43 10.72 -12.16
CA PRO A 79 18.07 9.41 -12.73
C PRO A 79 18.93 8.24 -12.20
N THR A 80 19.89 8.55 -11.33
CA THR A 80 20.66 7.57 -10.56
C THR A 80 19.99 7.15 -9.25
N ALA A 81 18.83 7.72 -8.91
CA ALA A 81 18.01 7.23 -7.81
C ALA A 81 17.56 5.79 -8.11
N CYS A 82 17.69 4.88 -7.14
CA CYS A 82 17.06 3.57 -7.22
C CYS A 82 15.61 3.67 -6.70
N GLU A 83 14.71 2.95 -7.35
CA GLU A 83 13.26 2.95 -7.17
C GLU A 83 12.75 1.52 -7.44
N ASP A 84 12.00 0.90 -6.53
CA ASP A 84 11.28 -0.38 -6.75
C ASP A 84 12.14 -1.51 -7.35
N ASP A 85 13.28 -1.83 -6.73
CA ASP A 85 14.28 -2.81 -7.19
C ASP A 85 14.92 -2.48 -8.55
N PHE A 86 14.86 -1.24 -9.03
CA PHE A 86 15.57 -0.85 -10.25
C PHE A 86 16.12 0.59 -10.23
N GLN A 87 16.97 0.88 -11.20
CA GLN A 87 17.38 2.25 -11.50
C GLN A 87 16.72 2.68 -12.83
N PRO A 88 16.00 3.82 -12.89
CA PRO A 88 15.33 4.27 -14.10
C PRO A 88 16.27 4.38 -15.30
N ARG A 89 15.95 3.63 -16.37
CA ARG A 89 16.74 3.61 -17.62
C ARG A 89 16.36 4.72 -18.60
N SER A 90 15.24 5.39 -18.35
CA SER A 90 14.68 6.46 -19.19
C SER A 90 15.45 7.79 -19.09
N GLY A 91 16.41 7.91 -18.16
CA GLY A 91 17.09 9.17 -17.89
C GLY A 91 16.26 10.17 -17.07
N GLN A 92 15.08 9.76 -16.58
CA GLN A 92 14.23 10.52 -15.67
C GLN A 92 13.70 9.58 -14.57
N PRO A 93 13.64 10.01 -13.28
CA PRO A 93 12.99 9.22 -12.24
C PRO A 93 11.51 8.95 -12.53
N THR A 94 10.92 7.92 -11.93
CA THR A 94 9.50 7.58 -12.13
C THR A 94 8.60 8.21 -11.07
N MET A 95 7.28 8.18 -11.27
CA MET A 95 6.35 8.65 -10.24
C MET A 95 6.48 7.85 -8.95
N HIS A 96 6.86 6.56 -9.05
CA HIS A 96 7.17 5.70 -7.91
C HIS A 96 8.20 6.31 -6.95
N GLY A 97 9.27 6.92 -7.47
CA GLY A 97 10.29 7.58 -6.64
C GLY A 97 9.95 9.02 -6.27
N VAL A 98 9.45 9.81 -7.22
CA VAL A 98 9.26 11.26 -7.03
C VAL A 98 8.06 11.55 -6.12
N GLY A 99 6.99 10.78 -6.24
CA GLY A 99 5.77 10.93 -5.45
C GLY A 99 6.00 10.80 -3.93
N PRO A 100 6.63 9.71 -3.45
CA PRO A 100 6.95 9.54 -2.04
C PRO A 100 7.94 10.58 -1.51
N ALA A 101 8.86 11.07 -2.32
CA ALA A 101 9.75 12.14 -1.91
C ALA A 101 9.01 13.48 -1.70
N LEU A 102 8.02 13.82 -2.55
CA LEU A 102 7.15 14.97 -2.30
C LEU A 102 6.35 14.79 -0.99
N LEU A 103 5.81 13.59 -0.77
CA LEU A 103 5.09 13.24 0.45
C LEU A 103 5.98 13.40 1.69
N ALA A 104 7.25 12.99 1.60
CA ALA A 104 8.22 13.16 2.66
C ALA A 104 8.54 14.61 2.93
N MET A 105 8.80 15.44 1.92
CA MET A 105 9.09 16.86 2.15
C MET A 105 7.93 17.60 2.81
N ARG A 106 6.68 17.28 2.43
CA ARG A 106 5.48 17.81 3.10
C ARG A 106 5.39 17.34 4.55
N SER A 107 5.69 16.07 4.80
CA SER A 107 5.68 15.48 6.14
C SER A 107 6.77 16.06 7.03
N ALA A 108 7.95 16.32 6.48
CA ALA A 108 9.08 16.94 7.16
C ALA A 108 8.76 18.39 7.54
N ALA A 109 8.19 19.17 6.62
CA ALA A 109 7.76 20.54 6.91
C ALA A 109 6.72 20.58 8.04
N ALA A 110 5.73 19.69 8.01
CA ALA A 110 4.72 19.60 9.07
C ALA A 110 5.30 19.14 10.41
N ALA A 111 6.27 18.22 10.41
CA ALA A 111 6.99 17.80 11.61
C ALA A 111 7.83 18.95 12.21
N ALA A 112 8.56 19.69 11.37
CA ALA A 112 9.33 20.85 11.78
C ALA A 112 8.43 21.94 12.40
N HIS A 113 7.30 22.22 11.74
CA HIS A 113 6.27 23.13 12.26
C HIS A 113 5.78 22.72 13.66
N ALA A 114 5.42 21.44 13.84
CA ALA A 114 4.90 20.93 15.10
C ALA A 114 5.90 21.04 16.28
N LEU A 115 7.20 21.09 15.99
CA LEU A 115 8.24 21.28 17.00
C LEU A 115 8.69 22.74 17.18
N GLY A 116 8.30 23.64 16.26
CA GLY A 116 8.74 25.04 16.25
C GLY A 116 10.08 25.27 15.55
N HIS A 117 10.51 24.34 14.67
CA HIS A 117 11.73 24.46 13.88
C HIS A 117 11.48 25.24 12.58
N GLY A 118 11.26 26.55 12.70
CA GLY A 118 10.80 27.39 11.58
C GLY A 118 11.73 27.43 10.36
N ASP A 119 13.04 27.34 10.54
CA ASP A 119 14.01 27.32 9.43
C ASP A 119 13.93 26.02 8.62
N ASP A 120 13.84 24.89 9.32
CA ASP A 120 13.65 23.57 8.71
C ASP A 120 12.29 23.50 8.02
N GLU A 121 11.22 24.01 8.66
CA GLU A 121 9.87 24.08 8.07
C GLU A 121 9.90 24.78 6.71
N ARG A 122 10.46 25.99 6.64
CA ARG A 122 10.54 26.75 5.38
C ARG A 122 11.35 26.01 4.34
N ARG A 123 12.54 25.52 4.70
CA ARG A 123 13.43 24.78 3.79
C ARG A 123 12.74 23.55 3.20
N PHE A 124 12.01 22.79 4.02
CA PHE A 124 11.30 21.59 3.58
C PHE A 124 10.06 21.92 2.74
N ALA A 125 9.31 22.96 3.11
CA ALA A 125 8.16 23.44 2.36
C ALA A 125 8.56 23.95 0.97
N ASP A 126 9.67 24.68 0.87
CA ASP A 126 10.20 25.21 -0.40
C ASP A 126 10.55 24.06 -1.35
N ARG A 127 11.24 23.03 -0.85
CA ARG A 127 11.56 21.85 -1.65
C ARG A 127 10.31 21.06 -2.05
N ALA A 128 9.32 20.93 -1.17
CA ALA A 128 8.04 20.31 -1.52
C ALA A 128 7.32 21.09 -2.64
N ALA A 129 7.35 22.41 -2.59
CA ALA A 129 6.75 23.26 -3.62
C ALA A 129 7.51 23.16 -4.96
N GLU A 130 8.84 23.09 -4.91
CA GLU A 130 9.70 22.85 -6.07
C GLU A 130 9.40 21.50 -6.73
N LEU A 131 9.39 20.41 -5.95
CA LEU A 131 9.04 19.07 -6.43
C LEU A 131 7.64 19.03 -7.04
N ALA A 132 6.64 19.65 -6.39
CA ALA A 132 5.28 19.66 -6.93
C ALA A 132 5.18 20.37 -8.30
N ARG A 133 5.98 21.43 -8.53
CA ARG A 133 6.06 22.09 -9.84
C ARG A 133 6.79 21.22 -10.87
N ALA A 134 7.90 20.60 -10.46
CA ALA A 134 8.66 19.71 -11.32
C ALA A 134 7.82 18.50 -11.76
N ILE A 135 7.09 17.87 -10.83
CA ILE A 135 6.17 16.77 -11.14
C ILE A 135 5.14 17.20 -12.20
N ASP A 136 4.55 18.40 -12.06
CA ASP A 136 3.58 18.86 -13.05
C ASP A 136 4.17 19.09 -14.44
N GLY A 137 5.43 19.53 -14.52
CA GLY A 137 6.12 19.82 -15.77
C GLY A 137 6.72 18.60 -16.47
N HIS A 138 7.09 17.55 -15.71
CA HIS A 138 7.83 16.40 -16.22
C HIS A 138 6.98 15.14 -16.45
N TYR A 139 5.85 15.00 -15.76
CA TYR A 139 4.97 13.85 -15.90
C TYR A 139 3.68 14.33 -16.47
N GLN A 140 3.33 13.91 -17.68
CA GLN A 140 2.04 14.13 -18.28
C GLN A 140 1.75 12.97 -19.22
N VAL A 141 0.67 12.26 -18.95
CA VAL A 141 0.19 11.19 -19.82
C VAL A 141 -1.16 11.57 -20.44
N ASP A 142 -1.60 10.76 -21.39
CA ASP A 142 -2.88 10.93 -22.05
C ASP A 142 -4.04 11.01 -21.05
N GLY A 143 -5.04 11.85 -21.36
CA GLY A 143 -6.15 12.12 -20.46
C GLY A 143 -5.82 13.10 -19.32
N GLY A 144 -4.57 13.58 -19.23
CA GLY A 144 -4.12 14.62 -18.30
C GLY A 144 -3.71 14.11 -16.92
N ALA A 145 -3.45 12.81 -16.76
CA ALA A 145 -2.95 12.24 -15.50
C ALA A 145 -1.43 12.47 -15.33
N TRP A 146 -0.84 11.99 -14.24
CA TRP A 146 0.62 11.92 -14.06
C TRP A 146 1.15 10.51 -14.34
N ALA A 147 0.44 9.46 -13.93
CA ALA A 147 0.78 8.08 -14.23
C ALA A 147 -0.23 7.46 -15.20
N SER A 148 0.23 6.45 -15.95
CA SER A 148 -0.57 5.70 -16.92
C SER A 148 -1.10 4.37 -16.37
N ASP A 149 -0.68 3.95 -15.18
CA ASP A 149 -1.06 2.69 -14.56
C ASP A 149 -1.81 2.89 -13.23
N TYR A 150 -2.49 1.86 -12.76
CA TYR A 150 -3.28 1.92 -11.53
C TYR A 150 -2.44 1.77 -10.25
N SER A 151 -1.20 1.30 -10.33
CA SER A 151 -0.34 1.09 -9.16
C SER A 151 0.19 2.43 -8.67
N ASP A 152 0.97 3.13 -9.50
CA ASP A 152 1.50 4.46 -9.17
C ASP A 152 0.37 5.48 -9.09
N GLY A 153 -0.63 5.38 -9.99
CA GLY A 153 -1.82 6.21 -9.92
C GLY A 153 -2.59 6.05 -8.60
N GLY A 154 -2.60 4.82 -8.03
CA GLY A 154 -3.12 4.56 -6.70
C GLY A 154 -2.40 5.38 -5.63
N TRP A 155 -1.07 5.43 -5.64
CA TRP A 155 -0.24 6.23 -4.73
C TRP A 155 -0.42 7.74 -4.90
N ILE A 156 -0.51 8.21 -6.15
CA ILE A 156 -0.78 9.61 -6.47
C ILE A 156 -2.10 10.05 -5.84
N LEU A 157 -3.14 9.22 -5.94
CA LEU A 157 -4.43 9.46 -5.28
C LEU A 157 -4.29 9.36 -3.76
N TRP A 158 -3.60 8.35 -3.25
CA TRP A 158 -3.25 8.20 -1.84
C TRP A 158 -2.05 7.26 -1.67
N PRO A 159 -1.00 7.63 -0.90
CA PRO A 159 -0.99 8.72 0.08
C PRO A 159 -0.44 10.06 -0.40
N GLU A 160 0.19 10.12 -1.58
CA GLU A 160 1.02 11.24 -2.02
C GLU A 160 0.22 12.54 -2.17
N ARG A 161 -0.98 12.41 -2.76
CA ARG A 161 -1.90 13.52 -3.04
C ARG A 161 -1.17 14.68 -3.66
N ILE A 162 -0.60 14.47 -4.86
CA ILE A 162 0.20 15.48 -5.58
C ILE A 162 -0.46 16.85 -5.53
N LYS A 163 -1.79 16.90 -5.68
CA LYS A 163 -2.62 18.06 -5.31
C LYS A 163 -3.39 17.81 -4.02
N SER A 164 -3.49 18.86 -3.20
CA SER A 164 -4.18 18.82 -1.90
C SER A 164 -5.69 18.57 -2.03
N SER A 165 -6.33 18.94 -3.15
CA SER A 165 -7.76 18.75 -3.36
C SER A 165 -8.04 17.71 -4.44
N TYR A 166 -8.89 16.72 -4.13
CA TYR A 166 -9.46 15.81 -5.13
C TYR A 166 -10.45 16.51 -6.08
N GLY A 167 -10.85 17.75 -5.76
CA GLY A 167 -11.55 18.65 -6.67
C GLY A 167 -10.65 19.19 -7.81
N ASN A 168 -9.36 18.91 -7.81
CA ASN A 168 -8.47 19.25 -8.91
C ASN A 168 -8.74 18.38 -10.15
N ALA A 169 -8.79 18.99 -11.34
CA ALA A 169 -9.09 18.29 -12.58
C ALA A 169 -8.10 17.17 -12.91
N ARG A 170 -6.82 17.36 -12.53
CA ARG A 170 -5.73 16.42 -12.74
C ARG A 170 -5.81 15.21 -11.80
N MET A 171 -6.16 15.43 -10.53
CA MET A 171 -6.48 14.33 -9.60
C MET A 171 -7.66 13.49 -10.09
N ARG A 172 -8.69 14.13 -10.67
CA ARG A 172 -9.80 13.40 -11.30
C ARG A 172 -9.39 12.67 -12.58
N ALA A 173 -8.43 13.22 -13.33
CA ALA A 173 -7.87 12.55 -14.51
C ALA A 173 -7.12 11.28 -14.10
N GLU A 174 -6.28 11.38 -13.07
CA GLU A 174 -5.60 10.24 -12.47
C GLU A 174 -6.58 9.13 -12.08
N ALA A 175 -7.65 9.46 -11.33
CA ALA A 175 -8.65 8.47 -10.96
C ALA A 175 -9.38 7.81 -12.14
N ARG A 176 -9.55 8.52 -13.27
CA ARG A 176 -10.09 7.91 -14.49
C ARG A 176 -9.12 6.91 -15.09
N VAL A 177 -7.82 7.25 -15.14
CA VAL A 177 -6.77 6.34 -15.63
C VAL A 177 -6.65 5.12 -14.72
N VAL A 178 -6.56 5.32 -13.41
CA VAL A 178 -6.52 4.24 -12.41
C VAL A 178 -7.71 3.30 -12.60
N TRP A 179 -8.95 3.82 -12.70
CA TRP A 179 -10.11 2.95 -12.91
C TRP A 179 -10.09 2.25 -14.28
N HIS A 180 -9.69 2.95 -15.34
CA HIS A 180 -9.61 2.39 -16.70
C HIS A 180 -8.66 1.20 -16.75
N GLU A 181 -7.48 1.34 -16.15
CA GLU A 181 -6.46 0.30 -16.13
C GLU A 181 -6.78 -0.81 -15.14
N LEU A 182 -7.49 -0.52 -14.05
CA LEU A 182 -7.81 -1.49 -13.00
C LEU A 182 -9.03 -2.36 -13.32
N ALA A 183 -10.10 -1.77 -13.87
CA ALA A 183 -11.38 -2.43 -14.06
C ALA A 183 -11.33 -3.76 -14.85
N PRO A 184 -10.45 -3.95 -15.85
CA PRO A 184 -10.31 -5.23 -16.54
C PRO A 184 -9.91 -6.41 -15.63
N SER A 185 -9.19 -6.16 -14.52
CA SER A 185 -8.83 -7.21 -13.54
C SER A 185 -10.08 -7.93 -13.02
N PHE A 186 -11.17 -7.19 -12.76
CA PHE A 186 -12.39 -7.74 -12.16
C PHE A 186 -13.25 -8.61 -13.08
N GLN A 187 -12.81 -8.78 -14.34
CA GLN A 187 -13.40 -9.75 -15.25
C GLN A 187 -12.65 -11.10 -15.23
N ALA A 188 -11.42 -11.13 -14.72
CA ALA A 188 -10.67 -12.36 -14.62
C ALA A 188 -11.37 -13.35 -13.65
N PRO A 189 -11.24 -14.67 -13.88
CA PRO A 189 -10.44 -15.32 -14.92
C PRO A 189 -11.09 -15.38 -16.31
N ALA A 190 -12.38 -15.05 -16.42
CA ALA A 190 -13.14 -15.15 -17.66
C ALA A 190 -12.76 -14.06 -18.68
N GLY A 191 -12.38 -12.89 -18.19
CA GLY A 191 -12.03 -11.72 -18.98
C GLY A 191 -10.66 -11.80 -19.67
N PRO A 192 -10.30 -10.76 -20.45
CA PRO A 192 -9.10 -10.75 -21.26
C PRO A 192 -7.80 -10.61 -20.43
N ARG A 193 -7.85 -9.95 -19.27
CA ARG A 193 -6.67 -9.81 -18.39
C ARG A 193 -6.37 -11.15 -17.73
N LYS A 194 -5.13 -11.62 -17.88
CA LYS A 194 -4.66 -12.91 -17.36
C LYS A 194 -3.60 -12.81 -16.27
N ALA A 195 -3.18 -11.60 -15.92
CA ALA A 195 -2.32 -11.34 -14.77
C ALA A 195 -2.54 -9.92 -14.25
N GLY A 196 -2.17 -9.68 -12.99
CA GLY A 196 -2.24 -8.38 -12.33
C GLY A 196 -1.43 -8.40 -11.03
N CYS A 197 -1.13 -7.22 -10.51
CA CYS A 197 -0.45 -7.02 -9.22
C CYS A 197 -1.05 -5.81 -8.53
N TYR A 198 -1.20 -5.86 -7.21
CA TYR A 198 -1.59 -4.69 -6.41
C TYR A 198 -2.92 -4.02 -6.77
N GLU A 199 -3.95 -4.78 -7.17
CA GLU A 199 -5.29 -4.23 -7.40
C GLU A 199 -5.80 -3.41 -6.21
N ALA A 200 -5.50 -3.85 -4.97
CA ALA A 200 -5.92 -3.12 -3.78
C ALA A 200 -5.25 -1.74 -3.66
N LYS A 201 -4.06 -1.53 -4.24
CA LYS A 201 -3.36 -0.22 -4.27
C LYS A 201 -4.20 0.81 -5.03
N GLY A 202 -4.64 0.46 -6.24
CA GLY A 202 -5.51 1.31 -7.05
C GLY A 202 -6.88 1.54 -6.38
N LEU A 203 -7.47 0.49 -5.82
CA LEU A 203 -8.75 0.57 -5.09
C LEU A 203 -8.67 1.48 -3.86
N LEU A 204 -7.57 1.47 -3.11
CA LEU A 204 -7.36 2.33 -1.95
C LEU A 204 -7.31 3.81 -2.36
N GLY A 205 -6.54 4.13 -3.41
CA GLY A 205 -6.48 5.49 -3.98
C GLY A 205 -7.86 5.99 -4.42
N LEU A 206 -8.59 5.18 -5.17
CA LEU A 206 -9.97 5.47 -5.58
C LEU A 206 -10.92 5.63 -4.39
N GLY A 207 -10.81 4.75 -3.38
CA GLY A 207 -11.61 4.82 -2.16
C GLY A 207 -11.46 6.15 -1.42
N HIS A 208 -10.23 6.63 -1.27
CA HIS A 208 -9.95 7.94 -0.66
C HIS A 208 -10.55 9.12 -1.44
N LEU A 209 -10.47 9.09 -2.78
CA LEU A 209 -11.06 10.11 -3.62
C LEU A 209 -12.59 10.07 -3.56
N ASP A 210 -13.18 8.92 -3.84
CA ASP A 210 -14.63 8.74 -3.93
C ASP A 210 -15.31 9.09 -2.61
N ARG A 211 -14.74 8.70 -1.48
CA ARG A 211 -15.27 9.06 -0.16
C ARG A 211 -15.43 10.58 0.04
N GLN A 212 -14.57 11.39 -0.58
CA GLN A 212 -14.59 12.84 -0.42
C GLN A 212 -15.40 13.57 -1.49
N VAL A 213 -15.33 13.14 -2.75
CA VAL A 213 -15.89 13.92 -3.88
C VAL A 213 -16.84 13.14 -4.79
N ASN A 214 -16.95 11.82 -4.63
CA ASN A 214 -17.86 10.97 -5.42
C ASN A 214 -18.33 9.73 -4.63
N PRO A 215 -19.16 9.88 -3.57
CA PRO A 215 -19.49 8.75 -2.70
C PRO A 215 -20.19 7.58 -3.41
N SER A 216 -20.88 7.83 -4.52
CA SER A 216 -21.43 6.78 -5.38
C SER A 216 -20.36 5.91 -6.05
N GLY A 217 -19.17 6.45 -6.30
CA GLY A 217 -18.02 5.73 -6.83
C GLY A 217 -17.53 4.61 -5.93
N LEU A 218 -17.78 4.70 -4.60
CA LEU A 218 -17.46 3.62 -3.66
C LEU A 218 -18.13 2.30 -4.02
N ALA A 219 -19.25 2.30 -4.78
CA ALA A 219 -19.84 1.07 -5.29
C ALA A 219 -18.88 0.30 -6.21
N ASN A 220 -18.07 0.99 -7.01
CA ASN A 220 -17.05 0.40 -7.88
C ASN A 220 -15.91 -0.18 -7.04
N VAL A 221 -15.44 0.56 -6.04
CA VAL A 221 -14.39 0.12 -5.11
C VAL A 221 -14.83 -1.17 -4.39
N ARG A 222 -16.05 -1.20 -3.85
CA ARG A 222 -16.62 -2.38 -3.20
C ARG A 222 -16.73 -3.58 -4.13
N ARG A 223 -17.05 -3.38 -5.42
CA ARG A 223 -17.08 -4.48 -6.40
C ARG A 223 -15.68 -5.05 -6.62
N GLY A 224 -14.66 -4.20 -6.77
CA GLY A 224 -13.28 -4.66 -6.90
C GLY A 224 -12.80 -5.43 -5.66
N LEU A 225 -13.08 -4.93 -4.46
CA LEU A 225 -12.71 -5.61 -3.21
C LEU A 225 -13.44 -6.95 -3.03
N ARG A 226 -14.71 -7.04 -3.42
CA ARG A 226 -15.41 -8.34 -3.45
C ARG A 226 -14.78 -9.30 -4.44
N TRP A 227 -14.36 -8.82 -5.61
CA TRP A 227 -13.64 -9.67 -6.56
C TRP A 227 -12.34 -10.21 -5.96
N ILE A 228 -11.53 -9.39 -5.27
CA ILE A 228 -10.32 -9.86 -4.59
C ILE A 228 -10.67 -10.95 -3.56
N ALA A 229 -11.69 -10.72 -2.72
CA ALA A 229 -12.09 -11.68 -1.68
C ALA A 229 -12.68 -12.99 -2.26
N ASP A 230 -13.61 -12.87 -3.19
CA ASP A 230 -14.45 -13.98 -3.66
C ASP A 230 -13.82 -14.76 -4.84
N VAL A 231 -12.84 -14.17 -5.53
CA VAL A 231 -12.20 -14.77 -6.70
C VAL A 231 -10.72 -15.03 -6.45
N GLU A 232 -9.93 -14.00 -6.14
CA GLU A 232 -8.49 -14.17 -5.98
C GLU A 232 -8.15 -14.98 -4.73
N ALA A 233 -8.59 -14.51 -3.57
CA ALA A 233 -8.32 -15.14 -2.28
C ALA A 233 -9.04 -16.49 -2.15
N ALA A 234 -10.33 -16.57 -2.51
CA ALA A 234 -11.14 -17.78 -2.34
C ALA A 234 -10.62 -18.99 -3.14
N TRP A 235 -9.82 -18.77 -4.19
CA TRP A 235 -9.23 -19.84 -4.97
C TRP A 235 -7.93 -20.38 -4.38
N GLN A 236 -7.40 -19.69 -3.37
CA GLN A 236 -6.28 -20.17 -2.55
C GLN A 236 -6.83 -20.96 -1.35
N PRO A 237 -6.26 -22.12 -1.00
CA PRO A 237 -6.73 -22.93 0.14
C PRO A 237 -6.77 -22.19 1.48
N THR A 238 -5.96 -21.15 1.62
CA THR A 238 -5.78 -20.37 2.85
C THR A 238 -6.50 -19.02 2.83
N GLY A 239 -7.06 -18.60 1.69
CA GLY A 239 -7.57 -17.23 1.52
C GLY A 239 -6.48 -16.15 1.53
N ILE A 240 -5.20 -16.54 1.42
CA ILE A 240 -4.06 -15.63 1.52
C ILE A 240 -3.75 -15.04 0.14
N LEU A 241 -3.59 -13.72 0.11
CA LEU A 241 -3.12 -12.98 -1.06
C LEU A 241 -1.59 -13.06 -1.16
N GLY A 242 -1.11 -13.29 -2.38
CA GLY A 242 0.25 -12.99 -2.83
C GLY A 242 0.35 -11.55 -3.34
N GLU A 243 1.47 -11.23 -3.95
CA GLU A 243 1.75 -9.89 -4.48
C GLU A 243 0.97 -9.58 -5.77
N CYS A 244 0.89 -10.60 -6.61
CA CYS A 244 0.32 -10.63 -7.93
C CYS A 244 -0.59 -11.85 -8.08
N TRP A 245 -1.22 -11.94 -9.23
CA TRP A 245 -1.97 -13.11 -9.65
C TRP A 245 -1.80 -13.34 -11.15
N PHE A 246 -2.03 -14.58 -11.57
CA PHE A 246 -2.21 -14.93 -12.98
C PHE A 246 -3.27 -16.02 -13.14
N VAL A 247 -3.80 -16.13 -14.34
CA VAL A 247 -4.80 -17.13 -14.72
C VAL A 247 -4.11 -18.26 -15.46
N SER A 248 -4.20 -19.48 -14.93
CA SER A 248 -3.74 -20.71 -15.55
C SER A 248 -4.83 -21.76 -15.54
N ASN A 249 -5.12 -22.37 -16.69
CA ASN A 249 -6.18 -23.37 -16.85
C ASN A 249 -7.55 -22.89 -16.32
N GLY A 250 -7.88 -21.62 -16.58
CA GLY A 250 -9.11 -20.98 -16.10
C GLY A 250 -9.12 -20.71 -14.59
N ARG A 251 -8.00 -20.96 -13.90
CA ARG A 251 -7.83 -20.77 -12.45
C ARG A 251 -6.91 -19.59 -12.14
N MET A 252 -7.35 -18.71 -11.26
CA MET A 252 -6.55 -17.69 -10.59
C MET A 252 -5.56 -18.33 -9.63
N ILE A 253 -4.31 -17.94 -9.76
CA ILE A 253 -3.18 -18.35 -8.93
C ILE A 253 -2.54 -17.07 -8.41
N SER A 254 -2.54 -16.89 -7.09
CA SER A 254 -1.85 -15.77 -6.45
C SER A 254 -0.36 -16.12 -6.30
N VAL A 255 0.55 -15.17 -6.53
CA VAL A 255 2.03 -15.31 -6.55
C VAL A 255 2.71 -13.94 -6.55
N PRO A 256 4.02 -13.83 -6.31
CA PRO A 256 4.81 -14.57 -5.34
C PRO A 256 4.41 -14.19 -3.90
N SER A 257 5.22 -14.63 -2.93
CA SER A 257 5.20 -14.14 -1.53
C SER A 257 3.84 -14.26 -0.84
N GLN A 258 3.38 -15.47 -0.52
CA GLN A 258 2.11 -15.73 0.17
C GLN A 258 2.35 -16.07 1.64
N PRO A 259 2.00 -15.21 2.63
CA PRO A 259 1.27 -13.95 2.50
C PRO A 259 2.10 -12.75 2.04
N HIS A 260 1.52 -11.94 1.16
CA HIS A 260 2.11 -10.65 0.78
C HIS A 260 1.56 -9.58 1.70
N ILE A 261 2.35 -9.19 2.70
CA ILE A 261 1.92 -8.30 3.78
C ILE A 261 1.44 -6.95 3.21
N TRP A 262 2.10 -6.44 2.18
CA TRP A 262 1.72 -5.18 1.55
C TRP A 262 0.33 -5.26 0.92
N GLU A 263 0.08 -6.26 0.09
CA GLU A 263 -1.22 -6.38 -0.62
C GLU A 263 -2.37 -6.66 0.36
N GLN A 264 -2.14 -7.48 1.40
CA GLN A 264 -3.15 -7.68 2.44
C GLN A 264 -3.45 -6.40 3.21
N SER A 265 -2.42 -5.58 3.50
CA SER A 265 -2.60 -4.30 4.18
C SER A 265 -3.40 -3.33 3.31
N LEU A 266 -3.09 -3.25 2.01
CA LEU A 266 -3.83 -2.44 1.05
C LEU A 266 -5.29 -2.89 0.93
N PHE A 267 -5.53 -4.19 0.82
CA PHE A 267 -6.88 -4.76 0.75
C PHE A 267 -7.71 -4.39 1.99
N TYR A 268 -7.10 -4.52 3.18
CA TYR A 268 -7.73 -4.13 4.44
C TYR A 268 -8.03 -2.62 4.49
N LEU A 269 -7.05 -1.77 4.16
CA LEU A 269 -7.22 -0.32 4.18
C LEU A 269 -8.29 0.15 3.16
N ALA A 270 -8.27 -0.40 1.96
CA ALA A 270 -9.28 -0.10 0.93
C ALA A 270 -10.67 -0.50 1.39
N SER A 271 -10.79 -1.62 2.12
CA SER A 271 -12.04 -2.04 2.75
C SER A 271 -12.53 -1.05 3.80
N LEU A 272 -11.63 -0.53 4.65
CA LEU A 272 -12.00 0.52 5.61
C LEU A 272 -12.48 1.79 4.92
N GLU A 273 -11.89 2.19 3.80
CA GLU A 273 -12.36 3.36 3.05
C GLU A 273 -13.73 3.11 2.41
N ALA A 274 -13.93 1.90 1.84
CA ALA A 274 -15.14 1.50 1.13
C ALA A 274 -16.36 1.31 2.05
N TRP A 275 -16.18 0.76 3.25
CA TRP A 275 -17.28 0.46 4.19
C TRP A 275 -17.28 1.34 5.45
N GLY A 276 -16.21 2.08 5.70
CA GLY A 276 -15.98 2.79 6.95
C GLY A 276 -15.44 1.87 8.06
N ALA A 277 -14.91 2.49 9.11
CA ALA A 277 -14.57 1.80 10.35
C ALA A 277 -15.66 2.07 11.39
N SER A 278 -16.20 1.01 11.99
CA SER A 278 -16.96 1.12 13.24
C SER A 278 -16.09 0.59 14.37
N PRO A 279 -16.05 1.25 15.55
CA PRO A 279 -15.40 0.67 16.72
C PRO A 279 -15.99 -0.71 16.97
N TYR A 280 -15.13 -1.71 17.09
CA TYR A 280 -15.58 -3.05 17.48
C TYR A 280 -16.28 -2.95 18.83
N ARG A 281 -17.58 -3.18 18.85
CA ARG A 281 -18.36 -3.32 20.08
C ARG A 281 -18.44 -4.80 20.37
N ALA A 282 -17.55 -5.29 21.23
CA ALA A 282 -17.68 -6.64 21.75
C ALA A 282 -19.04 -6.75 22.46
N GLY A 283 -19.92 -7.63 21.99
CA GLY A 283 -21.23 -7.88 22.59
C GLY A 283 -22.42 -7.30 21.82
N ARG A 284 -22.86 -8.05 20.80
CA ARG A 284 -24.27 -8.35 20.42
C ARG A 284 -24.37 -9.13 19.09
N GLY A 285 -23.33 -9.88 18.72
CA GLY A 285 -23.48 -10.98 17.79
C GLY A 285 -23.90 -12.19 18.60
N SER A 286 -25.19 -12.55 18.56
CA SER A 286 -25.62 -13.84 19.07
C SER A 286 -24.99 -14.93 18.20
N PHE A 287 -24.02 -15.67 18.75
CA PHE A 287 -23.58 -16.95 18.19
C PHE A 287 -24.70 -18.03 18.19
N SER A 288 -25.97 -17.64 18.37
CA SER A 288 -27.12 -18.54 18.47
C SER A 288 -27.92 -18.70 17.18
N GLU A 289 -27.49 -18.13 16.04
CA GLU A 289 -28.11 -18.43 14.75
C GLU A 289 -27.17 -19.30 13.90
N PHE A 290 -26.83 -20.48 14.43
CA PHE A 290 -26.78 -21.63 13.53
C PHE A 290 -28.25 -22.01 13.26
N PRO A 291 -28.71 -22.06 12.00
CA PRO A 291 -30.00 -22.67 11.73
C PRO A 291 -29.94 -24.09 12.29
N SER A 292 -30.78 -24.38 13.27
CA SER A 292 -31.02 -25.75 13.67
C SER A 292 -31.51 -26.46 12.41
N ASN A 293 -30.69 -27.36 11.85
CA ASN A 293 -31.16 -28.33 10.88
C ASN A 293 -32.23 -29.18 11.57
N SER A 294 -33.49 -28.75 11.46
CA SER A 294 -34.68 -29.51 11.81
C SER A 294 -35.06 -30.51 10.71
N ASP A 295 -34.09 -30.94 9.90
CA ASP A 295 -34.23 -32.08 9.00
C ASP A 295 -33.46 -33.25 9.60
N GLY A 296 -34.21 -34.19 10.17
CA GLY A 296 -33.73 -35.30 11.01
C GLY A 296 -32.74 -36.25 10.33
N LYS A 297 -31.48 -35.82 10.19
CA LYS A 297 -30.34 -36.65 9.74
C LYS A 297 -29.17 -36.63 10.72
N SER A 298 -29.41 -36.37 12.02
CA SER A 298 -28.35 -36.35 13.03
C SER A 298 -27.93 -37.73 13.56
N GLU A 299 -28.48 -38.84 13.05
CA GLU A 299 -28.12 -40.19 13.54
C GLU A 299 -26.81 -40.75 12.96
N LYS A 300 -26.26 -40.21 11.86
CA LYS A 300 -25.04 -40.76 11.25
C LYS A 300 -23.71 -40.21 11.77
N LEU A 301 -23.71 -39.10 12.53
CA LEU A 301 -22.48 -38.48 13.04
C LEU A 301 -22.07 -38.95 14.44
N ARG A 302 -22.99 -39.57 15.21
CA ARG A 302 -22.64 -40.14 16.52
C ARG A 302 -21.86 -41.47 16.40
N ASP A 303 -22.13 -42.29 15.39
CA ASP A 303 -21.47 -43.59 15.17
C ASP A 303 -19.97 -43.45 14.77
N LEU A 304 -19.60 -42.40 14.01
CA LEU A 304 -18.20 -42.17 13.60
C LEU A 304 -17.28 -41.74 14.76
N SER A 305 -17.83 -41.13 15.80
CA SER A 305 -17.06 -40.72 16.99
C SER A 305 -16.76 -41.90 17.94
N GLN A 306 -17.64 -42.91 17.95
CA GLN A 306 -17.43 -44.13 18.76
C GLN A 306 -16.49 -45.13 18.08
N ARG A 307 -16.49 -45.21 16.74
CA ARG A 307 -15.54 -46.09 16.01
C ARG A 307 -14.07 -45.63 16.03
N ARG A 308 -13.80 -44.33 16.25
CA ARG A 308 -12.42 -43.81 16.38
C ARG A 308 -11.80 -43.98 17.78
N ARG A 309 -12.58 -44.33 18.80
CA ARG A 309 -12.05 -44.62 20.15
C ARG A 309 -11.66 -46.09 20.38
N ALA A 310 -11.95 -46.99 19.43
CA ALA A 310 -11.65 -48.41 19.56
C ALA A 310 -10.38 -48.89 18.81
N SER A 311 -9.65 -48.02 18.09
CA SER A 311 -8.50 -48.44 17.26
C SER A 311 -7.13 -47.86 17.66
N ARG A 312 -6.95 -47.39 18.90
CA ARG A 312 -5.62 -47.01 19.43
C ARG A 312 -5.16 -48.00 20.50
N ALA A 313 -4.75 -49.17 20.05
CA ALA A 313 -3.83 -50.05 20.75
C ALA A 313 -3.01 -50.82 19.70
N VAL A 314 -1.89 -50.24 19.28
CA VAL A 314 -0.79 -50.98 18.65
C VAL A 314 0.47 -50.57 19.41
N PRO A 315 1.18 -51.51 20.07
CA PRO A 315 2.39 -51.20 20.79
C PRO A 315 3.55 -50.98 19.81
N PHE A 316 4.26 -49.87 19.97
CA PHE A 316 5.57 -49.68 19.35
C PHE A 316 6.58 -50.58 20.06
N GLY A 317 7.19 -51.50 19.32
CA GLY A 317 8.34 -52.27 19.74
C GLY A 317 9.39 -52.29 18.64
N GLY A 318 10.63 -51.96 19.02
CA GLY A 318 11.86 -52.57 18.51
C GLY A 318 12.47 -52.05 17.20
N LEU A 319 13.68 -51.47 17.39
CA LEU A 319 14.77 -51.17 16.45
C LEU A 319 14.65 -49.91 15.59
#